data_AF-A0A7V8SVB8-F1
#
_entry.id   AF-A0A7V8SVB8-F1
#
_cell.length_a   1.000
_cell.length_b   1.000
_cell.length_c   1.000
_cell.angle_alpha   90.00
_cell.angle_beta   90.00
_cell.angle_gamma   90.00
#
_symmetry.space_group_name_H-M   'P 1'
#
loop_
_entity.id
_entity.type
_entity.pdbx_description
1 polymer ?
#
loop_
_entity_poly.entity_id
_entity_poly.type
_entity_poly.pdbx_seq_one_letter_code
_entity_poly.pdbx_strand_id
1 'polypeptide(L)'
;MRSRIKRRSPRYPIRGEFEGAELPSFPLKRKAAAFRGQVSNISDGGFCLFTARAPKQSVLLQGPLKLAGTPAQIPTLVQVRWVEHLPHGKGYRIGLQYVV
;
A
#
# COMPACT_ATOMS: atom_id res chain seq x y z
N MET A 1 -5.55 -31.60 10.63
CA MET A 1 -5.49 -30.13 10.82
C MET A 1 -4.78 -29.51 9.61
N ARG A 2 -5.52 -29.07 8.58
CA ARG A 2 -4.90 -28.51 7.36
C ARG A 2 -4.35 -27.12 7.66
N SER A 3 -3.04 -26.96 7.58
CA SER A 3 -2.37 -25.65 7.55
C SER A 3 -2.98 -24.85 6.40
N ARG A 4 -3.87 -23.90 6.72
CA ARG A 4 -4.48 -23.01 5.73
C ARG A 4 -3.39 -22.06 5.29
N ILE A 5 -2.78 -22.31 4.14
CA ILE A 5 -1.78 -21.41 3.56
C ILE A 5 -2.44 -20.04 3.45
N LYS A 6 -2.09 -19.11 4.35
CA LYS A 6 -2.73 -17.78 4.45
C LYS A 6 -2.38 -16.88 3.26
N ARG A 7 -1.37 -17.24 2.46
CA ARG A 7 -0.82 -16.42 1.36
C ARG A 7 -0.94 -17.15 0.03
N ARG A 8 -1.51 -16.48 -0.97
CA ARG A 8 -1.67 -17.02 -2.33
C ARG A 8 -0.45 -16.82 -3.22
N SER A 9 0.36 -15.81 -2.94
CA SER A 9 1.56 -15.46 -3.73
C SER A 9 2.78 -15.24 -2.83
N PRO A 10 3.99 -15.60 -3.30
CA PRO A 10 5.24 -15.23 -2.63
C PRO A 10 5.43 -13.71 -2.62
N ARG A 11 6.23 -13.21 -1.68
CA ARG A 11 6.60 -11.80 -1.59
C ARG A 11 8.08 -11.65 -1.90
N TYR A 12 8.39 -10.67 -2.75
CA TYR A 12 9.74 -10.33 -3.15
C TYR A 12 10.16 -9.03 -2.46
N PRO A 13 11.28 -9.03 -1.72
CA PRO A 13 11.87 -7.79 -1.23
C PRO A 13 12.16 -6.86 -2.40
N ILE A 14 11.68 -5.62 -2.31
CA ILE A 14 11.95 -4.59 -3.32
C ILE A 14 12.00 -3.23 -2.65
N ARG A 15 12.77 -2.31 -3.24
CA ARG A 15 12.76 -0.90 -2.88
C ARG A 15 11.92 -0.14 -3.88
N GLY A 16 11.17 0.83 -3.41
CA GLY A 16 10.31 1.64 -4.25
C GLY A 16 9.52 2.63 -3.42
N GLU A 17 8.66 3.37 -4.08
CA GLU A 17 7.81 4.36 -3.45
C GLU A 17 6.41 4.26 -4.00
N PHE A 18 5.44 4.51 -3.14
CA PHE A 18 4.07 4.74 -3.55
C PHE A 18 3.64 6.09 -3.02
N GLU A 19 3.05 6.88 -3.91
CA GLU A 19 2.42 8.15 -3.60
C GLU A 19 0.97 8.04 -4.04
N GLY A 20 0.05 8.09 -3.09
CA GLY A 20 -1.37 7.92 -3.39
C GLY A 20 -2.24 8.79 -2.53
N ALA A 21 -3.47 8.97 -2.96
CA ALA A 21 -4.50 9.64 -2.18
C ALA A 21 -5.69 8.70 -1.99
N GLU A 22 -6.43 8.86 -0.89
CA GLU A 22 -7.70 8.15 -0.73
C GLU A 22 -8.63 8.51 -1.90
N LEU A 23 -9.21 7.49 -2.53
CA LEU A 23 -10.16 7.69 -3.62
C LEU A 23 -11.40 8.39 -3.05
N PRO A 24 -11.80 9.56 -3.58
CA PRO A 24 -12.92 10.29 -3.03
C PRO A 24 -14.21 9.48 -3.18
N SER A 25 -14.99 9.40 -2.10
CA SER A 25 -16.34 8.85 -2.14
C SER A 25 -17.24 9.83 -2.88
N PHE A 26 -18.01 9.35 -3.85
CA PHE A 26 -19.05 10.15 -4.50
C PHE A 26 -20.23 10.33 -3.52
N PRO A 27 -20.86 11.52 -3.38
CA PRO A 27 -20.56 12.79 -4.01
C PRO A 27 -19.66 13.68 -3.12
N LEU A 28 -18.57 14.18 -3.69
CA LEU A 28 -17.76 15.30 -3.21
C LEU A 28 -17.39 15.32 -1.72
N LYS A 29 -16.20 14.79 -1.38
CA LYS A 29 -15.41 15.30 -0.25
C LYS A 29 -13.99 15.60 -0.70
N ARG A 30 -13.46 16.70 -0.15
CA ARG A 30 -12.12 17.33 -0.31
C ARG A 30 -11.06 16.44 -0.97
N LYS A 31 -10.23 17.03 -1.85
CA LYS A 31 -8.96 16.41 -2.33
C LYS A 31 -8.30 15.71 -1.16
N ALA A 32 -8.28 14.37 -1.20
CA ALA A 32 -7.64 13.60 -0.16
C ALA A 32 -6.17 13.97 -0.15
N ALA A 33 -5.61 14.19 1.05
CA ALA A 33 -4.20 14.47 1.17
C ALA A 33 -3.41 13.30 0.60
N ALA A 34 -2.50 13.59 -0.33
CA ALA A 34 -1.58 12.58 -0.80
C ALA A 34 -0.72 12.11 0.37
N PHE A 35 -0.53 10.80 0.48
CA PHE A 35 0.40 10.18 1.39
C PHE A 35 1.47 9.46 0.57
N ARG A 36 2.70 9.48 1.11
CA ARG A 36 3.87 8.84 0.50
C ARG A 36 4.42 7.81 1.46
N GLY A 37 4.95 6.71 0.92
CA GLY A 37 5.70 5.75 1.71
C GLY A 37 6.63 4.88 0.88
N GLN A 38 7.55 4.23 1.59
CA GLN A 38 8.56 3.35 1.02
C GLN A 38 8.00 1.94 0.90
N VAL A 39 8.12 1.35 -0.29
CA VAL A 39 7.76 -0.04 -0.54
C VAL A 39 8.87 -0.94 0.00
N SER A 40 8.48 -1.98 0.73
CA SER A 40 9.41 -2.94 1.36
C SER A 40 9.37 -4.32 0.74
N ASN A 41 8.24 -4.69 0.15
CA ASN A 41 8.06 -5.93 -0.62
C ASN A 41 6.84 -5.81 -1.52
N ILE A 42 6.82 -6.64 -2.56
CA ILE A 42 5.75 -6.73 -3.55
C ILE A 42 5.42 -8.21 -3.81
N SER A 43 4.19 -8.46 -4.24
CA SER A 43 3.66 -9.75 -4.71
C SER A 43 2.61 -9.48 -5.77
N ASP A 44 2.14 -10.52 -6.46
CA ASP A 44 1.06 -10.39 -7.45
C ASP A 44 -0.25 -9.87 -6.85
N GLY A 45 -0.45 -10.04 -5.54
CA GLY A 45 -1.66 -9.59 -4.85
C GLY A 45 -1.55 -8.17 -4.26
N GLY A 46 -0.36 -7.57 -4.20
CA GLY A 46 -0.17 -6.29 -3.54
C GLY A 46 1.22 -6.11 -2.94
N PHE A 47 1.40 -5.07 -2.12
CA PHE A 47 2.69 -4.68 -1.57
C PHE A 47 2.59 -4.15 -0.14
N CYS A 48 3.74 -4.07 0.55
CA CYS A 48 3.82 -3.49 1.89
C CYS A 48 4.53 -2.13 1.85
N LEU A 49 4.00 -1.18 2.61
CA LEU A 49 4.48 0.20 2.66
C LEU A 49 4.87 0.60 4.08
N PHE A 50 5.97 1.35 4.21
CA PHE A 50 6.36 2.06 5.42
C PHE A 50 6.10 3.56 5.25
N THR A 51 5.44 4.18 6.22
CA THR A 51 5.09 5.61 6.14
C THR A 51 4.96 6.24 7.53
N ALA A 52 5.06 7.57 7.59
CA ALA A 52 4.88 8.33 8.82
C ALA A 52 3.41 8.47 9.25
N ARG A 53 2.44 8.34 8.33
CA ARG A 53 1.00 8.48 8.60
C ARG A 53 0.24 7.32 8.01
N ALA A 54 -0.70 6.75 8.75
CA ALA A 54 -1.55 5.68 8.24
C ALA A 54 -2.90 6.21 7.72
N PRO A 55 -3.33 5.81 6.51
CA PRO A 55 -4.72 5.89 6.11
C PRO A 55 -5.56 4.90 6.91
N LYS A 56 -6.89 5.04 6.84
CA LYS A 56 -7.80 4.09 7.51
C LYS A 56 -7.74 2.72 6.83
N GLN A 57 -8.01 1.66 7.59
CA GLN A 57 -8.17 0.33 7.00
C GLN A 57 -9.37 0.30 6.03
N SER A 58 -9.29 -0.55 5.01
CA SER A 58 -10.30 -0.78 3.97
C SER A 58 -10.53 0.36 2.97
N VAL A 59 -9.88 1.51 3.11
CA VAL A 59 -9.96 2.59 2.12
C VAL A 59 -9.23 2.22 0.83
N LEU A 60 -9.72 2.78 -0.28
CA LEU A 60 -9.07 2.70 -1.58
C LEU A 60 -8.09 3.85 -1.74
N LEU A 61 -6.91 3.54 -2.24
CA LEU A 61 -5.86 4.51 -2.53
C LEU A 61 -5.52 4.41 -4.01
N GLN A 62 -5.41 5.56 -4.67
CA GLN A 62 -5.02 5.65 -6.06
C GLN A 62 -3.76 6.50 -6.19
N GLY A 63 -2.79 6.03 -6.97
CA GLY A 63 -1.60 6.80 -7.32
C GLY A 63 -0.49 5.98 -7.96
N PRO A 64 0.64 6.62 -8.33
CA PRO A 64 1.78 5.93 -8.94
C PRO A 64 2.55 5.06 -7.93
N LEU A 65 2.81 3.82 -8.33
CA LEU A 65 3.83 2.94 -7.76
C LEU A 65 5.12 3.06 -8.58
N LYS A 66 6.22 3.39 -7.92
CA LYS A 66 7.56 3.54 -8.50
C LYS A 66 8.47 2.48 -7.91
N LEU A 67 9.08 1.66 -8.75
CA LEU A 67 10.01 0.61 -8.31
C LEU A 67 11.45 1.04 -8.59
N ALA A 68 12.34 0.83 -7.62
CA ALA A 68 13.75 1.16 -7.79
C ALA A 68 14.35 0.36 -8.95
N GLY A 69 15.15 1.01 -9.79
CA GLY A 69 15.76 0.39 -10.97
C GLY A 69 14.82 0.27 -12.18
N THR A 70 13.58 0.75 -12.09
CA THR A 70 12.66 0.81 -13.23
C THR A 70 12.22 2.26 -13.48
N PRO A 71 12.30 2.78 -14.72
CA PRO A 71 11.86 4.15 -15.03
C PRO A 71 10.32 4.29 -15.08
N ALA A 72 9.59 3.19 -14.91
CA ALA A 72 8.13 3.16 -15.00
C ALA A 72 7.46 3.69 -13.73
N GLN A 73 6.38 4.44 -13.92
CA GLN A 73 5.42 4.79 -12.88
C GLN A 73 4.14 4.02 -13.17
N ILE A 74 3.80 3.06 -12.31
CA ILE A 74 2.65 2.16 -12.51
C ILE A 74 1.42 2.81 -11.87
N PRO A 75 0.41 3.25 -12.62
CA PRO A 75 -0.83 3.76 -12.04
C PRO A 75 -1.51 2.62 -11.29
N THR A 76 -1.67 2.77 -9.98
CA THR A 76 -2.08 1.67 -9.13
C THR A 76 -3.29 2.06 -8.28
N LEU A 77 -4.29 1.18 -8.25
CA LEU A 77 -5.42 1.22 -7.32
C LEU A 77 -5.26 0.08 -6.30
N VAL A 78 -5.26 0.43 -5.02
CA VAL A 78 -5.10 -0.54 -3.93
C VAL A 78 -6.07 -0.32 -2.78
N GLN A 79 -6.40 -1.38 -2.06
CA GLN A 79 -7.13 -1.33 -0.80
C GLN A 79 -6.18 -1.53 0.40
N VAL A 80 -6.36 -0.75 1.45
CA VAL A 80 -5.68 -0.98 2.74
C VAL A 80 -6.25 -2.21 3.43
N ARG A 81 -5.42 -3.23 3.67
CA ARG A 81 -5.85 -4.49 4.31
C ARG A 81 -5.54 -4.56 5.80
N TRP A 82 -4.44 -3.95 6.22
CA TRP A 82 -4.04 -3.86 7.63
C TRP A 82 -3.06 -2.71 7.82
N VAL A 83 -3.03 -2.17 9.03
CA VAL A 83 -2.13 -1.11 9.49
C VAL A 83 -1.52 -1.59 10.81
N GLU A 84 -0.21 -1.54 10.91
CA GLU A 84 0.57 -1.95 12.08
C GLU A 84 1.49 -0.80 12.49
N HIS A 85 1.51 -0.46 13.78
CA HIS A 85 2.46 0.52 14.31
C HIS A 85 3.86 -0.10 14.38
N LEU A 86 4.87 0.67 13.98
CA LEU A 86 6.25 0.23 14.19
C LEU A 86 6.60 0.27 15.69
N PRO A 87 7.29 -0.74 16.22
CA PRO A 87 7.86 -0.67 17.57
C PRO A 87 8.76 0.56 17.62
N HIS A 88 8.68 1.38 18.67
CA HIS A 88 9.39 2.66 18.85
C HIS A 88 8.76 3.90 18.17
N GLY A 89 7.52 3.80 17.69
CA GLY A 89 6.63 4.95 17.50
C GLY A 89 6.90 5.85 16.28
N LYS A 90 7.92 5.57 15.47
CA LYS A 90 8.24 6.37 14.27
C LYS A 90 7.64 5.78 12.99
N GLY A 91 6.32 5.63 12.97
CA GLY A 91 5.55 5.35 11.76
C GLY A 91 4.78 4.04 11.75
N TYR A 92 4.35 3.66 10.55
CA TYR A 92 3.40 2.59 10.29
C TYR A 92 3.91 1.67 9.20
N ARG A 93 3.57 0.39 9.32
CA ARG A 93 3.64 -0.61 8.26
C ARG A 93 2.23 -0.90 7.78
N ILE A 94 2.02 -0.85 6.48
CA ILE A 94 0.70 -1.00 5.87
C ILE A 94 0.75 -2.11 4.83
N GLY A 95 -0.24 -2.99 4.83
CA GLY A 95 -0.46 -3.94 3.75
C GLY A 95 -1.49 -3.44 2.76
N LEU A 96 -1.09 -3.36 1.49
CA LEU A 96 -1.92 -2.91 0.39
C LEU A 96 -2.21 -4.10 -0.55
N GLN A 97 -3.44 -4.20 -1.02
CA GLN A 97 -3.87 -5.22 -1.98
C GLN A 97 -4.31 -4.53 -3.28
N TYR A 98 -3.87 -5.04 -4.44
CA TYR A 98 -4.36 -4.52 -5.72
C TYR A 98 -5.86 -4.74 -5.87
N VAL A 99 -6.52 -3.76 -6.45
CA VAL A 99 -7.91 -3.87 -6.91
C VAL A 99 -7.85 -4.03 -8.42
N VAL A 100 -7.86 -5.29 -8.85
CA VAL A 100 -7.81 -5.74 -10.25
C VAL A 100 -8.93 -6.72 -10.51
#